data_AF-A0A7J4FDV0-F1
#
_entry.id   AF-A0A7J4FDV0-F1
#
_cell.length_a   1.000
_cell.length_b   1.000
_cell.length_c   1.000
_cell.angle_alpha   90.00
_cell.angle_beta   90.00
_cell.angle_gamma   90.00
#
_symmetry.space_group_name_H-M   'P 1'
#
loop_
_entity.id
_entity.type
_entity.pdbx_description
1 polymer ?
#
loop_
_entity_poly.entity_id
_entity_poly.type
_entity_poly.pdbx_seq_one_letter_code
_entity_poly.pdbx_strand_id
1 'polypeptide(L)'
;MGKRKVTLSIDGDVLRKVRRTMSIGEGRSLSSLVEEAPRGLVGEAWLTGLCDELAIKPAYISPESVVSARPKGSRAEEAVREMGRGREEVLSRRQRPR
;
A
#
# COMPACT_ATOMS: atom_id res chain seq x y z
N MET A 1 -20.94 -0.03 4.09
CA MET A 1 -20.87 0.19 2.62
C MET A 1 -21.59 -0.93 1.91
N GLY A 2 -22.47 -0.62 0.96
CA GLY A 2 -23.23 -1.63 0.21
C GLY A 2 -22.34 -2.41 -0.77
N LYS A 3 -22.51 -3.73 -0.83
CA LYS A 3 -21.87 -4.58 -1.86
C LYS A 3 -22.67 -4.51 -3.16
N ARG A 4 -21.98 -4.43 -4.30
CA ARG A 4 -22.59 -4.58 -5.63
C ARG A 4 -22.12 -5.89 -6.25
N LYS A 5 -23.02 -6.65 -6.85
CA LYS A 5 -22.66 -7.88 -7.58
C LYS A 5 -22.07 -7.51 -8.94
N VAL A 6 -21.00 -8.18 -9.32
CA VAL A 6 -20.36 -8.07 -10.63
C VAL A 6 -20.24 -9.48 -11.20
N THR A 7 -20.53 -9.64 -12.49
CA THR A 7 -20.29 -10.89 -13.22
C THR A 7 -18.94 -10.79 -13.91
N LEU A 8 -18.08 -11.78 -13.69
CA LEU A 8 -16.73 -11.83 -14.27
C LEU A 8 -16.56 -13.15 -15.00
N SER A 9 -15.98 -13.10 -16.20
CA SER A 9 -15.48 -14.28 -16.89
C SER A 9 -14.04 -14.53 -16.45
N ILE A 10 -13.78 -15.70 -15.87
CA ILE A 10 -12.46 -16.11 -15.40
C ILE A 10 -12.14 -17.44 -16.05
N ASP A 11 -10.89 -17.61 -16.47
CA ASP A 11 -10.39 -18.89 -16.95
C ASP A 11 -10.65 -20.03 -15.94
N GLY A 12 -11.16 -21.15 -16.45
CA GLY A 12 -11.58 -22.28 -15.61
C GLY A 12 -10.42 -22.94 -14.87
N ASP A 13 -9.23 -22.98 -15.46
CA ASP A 13 -8.05 -23.58 -14.84
C ASP A 13 -7.44 -22.66 -13.79
N VAL A 14 -7.47 -21.35 -14.03
CA VAL A 14 -7.14 -20.35 -13.00
C VAL A 14 -8.05 -20.50 -11.79
N LEU A 15 -9.37 -20.58 -12.01
CA LEU A 15 -10.35 -20.73 -10.93
C LEU A 15 -10.12 -22.03 -10.14
N ARG A 16 -9.81 -23.12 -10.83
CA ARG A 16 -9.50 -24.43 -10.22
C ARG A 16 -8.24 -24.36 -9.36
N LYS A 17 -7.18 -23.71 -9.85
CA LYS A 17 -5.91 -23.56 -9.12
C LYS A 17 -6.09 -22.67 -7.89
N VAL A 18 -6.77 -21.54 -8.03
CA VAL A 18 -7.09 -20.64 -6.91
C VAL A 18 -7.84 -21.36 -5.80
N ARG A 19 -8.86 -22.16 -6.14
CA ARG A 19 -9.60 -22.98 -5.15
C ARG A 19 -8.70 -23.97 -4.40
N ARG A 20 -7.73 -24.59 -5.08
CA ARG A 20 -6.80 -25.57 -4.49
C ARG A 20 -5.73 -24.90 -3.61
N THR A 21 -5.20 -23.75 -4.03
CA THR A 21 -4.02 -23.14 -3.40
C THR A 21 -4.38 -22.19 -2.25
N MET A 22 -5.56 -21.56 -2.28
CA MET A 22 -5.91 -20.48 -1.34
C MET A 22 -6.82 -20.92 -0.18
N SER A 23 -6.93 -22.22 0.09
CA SER A 23 -7.79 -22.79 1.15
C SER A 23 -9.23 -22.23 1.15
N ILE A 24 -9.82 -22.07 -0.04
CA ILE A 24 -11.19 -21.56 -0.20
C ILE A 24 -12.14 -22.59 0.41
N GLY A 25 -12.63 -22.32 1.63
CA GLY A 25 -13.46 -23.25 2.41
C GLY A 25 -13.42 -22.98 3.92
N GLU A 26 -12.26 -22.62 4.47
CA GLU A 26 -12.10 -22.30 5.89
C GLU A 26 -11.93 -20.78 6.08
N GLY A 27 -13.05 -20.07 6.25
CA GLY A 27 -13.06 -18.63 6.58
C GLY A 27 -12.74 -17.67 5.43
N ARG A 28 -12.23 -18.14 4.29
CA ARG A 28 -11.97 -17.32 3.10
C ARG A 28 -12.84 -17.75 1.91
N SER A 29 -13.55 -16.79 1.32
CA SER A 29 -14.39 -17.00 0.13
C SER A 29 -13.69 -16.51 -1.14
N LEU A 30 -14.10 -17.04 -2.30
CA LEU A 30 -13.65 -16.50 -3.58
C LEU A 30 -14.03 -15.02 -3.73
N SER A 31 -15.23 -14.64 -3.24
CA SER A 31 -15.66 -13.24 -3.29
C SER A 31 -14.75 -12.33 -2.48
N SER A 32 -14.29 -12.75 -1.29
CA SER A 32 -13.36 -11.94 -0.49
C SER A 32 -12.01 -11.80 -1.19
N LEU A 33 -11.51 -12.87 -1.81
CA LEU A 33 -10.26 -12.84 -2.56
C LEU A 33 -10.35 -11.89 -3.77
N VAL A 34 -11.45 -11.98 -4.53
CA VAL A 34 -11.70 -11.10 -5.69
C VAL A 34 -11.92 -9.66 -5.24
N GLU A 35 -12.46 -9.43 -4.03
CA GLU A 35 -12.63 -8.09 -3.46
C GLU A 35 -11.30 -7.44 -3.03
N GLU A 36 -10.27 -8.23 -2.67
CA GLU A 36 -8.94 -7.72 -2.33
C GLU A 36 -8.20 -7.10 -3.53
N ALA A 37 -8.34 -7.68 -4.73
CA ALA A 37 -7.66 -7.19 -5.93
C ALA A 37 -8.00 -5.72 -6.31
N PRO A 38 -9.28 -5.32 -6.49
CA PRO A 38 -9.62 -3.94 -6.79
C PRO A 38 -9.31 -2.99 -5.62
N ARG A 39 -9.35 -3.46 -4.37
CA ARG A 39 -8.89 -2.66 -3.22
C ARG A 39 -7.40 -2.34 -3.33
N GLY A 40 -6.59 -3.32 -3.75
CA GLY A 40 -5.18 -3.13 -4.04
C GLY A 40 -4.96 -2.08 -5.12
N LEU A 41 -5.67 -2.20 -6.24
CA LEU A 41 -5.57 -1.25 -7.37
C LEU A 41 -5.96 0.18 -6.97
N VAL A 42 -7.05 0.34 -6.22
CA VAL A 42 -7.47 1.67 -5.72
C VAL A 42 -6.43 2.23 -4.76
N GLY A 43 -5.87 1.41 -3.86
CA GLY A 43 -4.81 1.81 -2.94
C GLY A 43 -3.54 2.25 -3.68
N GLU A 44 -3.13 1.51 -4.71
CA GLU A 44 -1.96 1.85 -5.53
C GLU A 44 -2.17 3.15 -6.31
N ALA A 45 -3.34 3.34 -6.92
CA ALA A 45 -3.69 4.58 -7.62
C ALA A 45 -3.66 5.78 -6.66
N TRP A 46 -4.20 5.61 -5.45
CA TRP A 46 -4.16 6.65 -4.42
C TRP A 46 -2.73 6.97 -3.97
N LEU A 47 -1.90 5.95 -3.71
CA LEU A 47 -0.49 6.15 -3.34
C LEU A 47 0.31 6.82 -4.45
N THR A 48 0.05 6.49 -5.69
CA THR A 48 0.69 7.11 -6.86
C THR A 48 0.35 8.60 -6.93
N GLY A 49 -0.93 8.95 -6.82
CA GLY A 49 -1.36 10.35 -6.78
C GLY A 49 -0.74 11.12 -5.62
N LEU A 50 -0.66 10.51 -4.43
CA LEU A 50 -0.01 11.11 -3.28
C LEU A 50 1.50 11.35 -3.50
N CYS A 51 2.19 10.40 -4.13
CA CYS A 51 3.60 10.57 -4.50
C CYS A 51 3.79 11.75 -5.46
N ASP A 52 2.91 11.89 -6.45
CA ASP A 52 2.95 13.01 -7.41
C ASP A 52 2.72 14.36 -6.71
N GLU A 53 1.71 14.46 -5.84
CA GLU A 53 1.41 15.67 -5.06
C GLU A 53 2.58 16.09 -4.16
N LEU A 54 3.31 15.12 -3.59
CA LEU A 54 4.46 15.37 -2.72
C LEU A 54 5.78 15.49 -3.50
N ALA A 55 5.75 15.34 -4.83
CA ALA A 55 6.93 15.24 -5.69
C ALA A 55 7.96 14.23 -5.16
N ILE A 56 7.46 13.07 -4.72
CA ILE A 56 8.22 11.90 -4.28
C ILE A 56 8.26 10.92 -5.43
N LYS A 57 9.46 10.49 -5.83
CA LYS A 57 9.58 9.41 -6.81
C LYS A 57 9.23 8.08 -6.14
N PRO A 58 8.21 7.35 -6.62
CA PRO A 58 7.94 6.02 -6.10
C PRO A 58 9.15 5.12 -6.37
N ALA A 59 9.58 4.42 -5.33
CA ALA A 59 10.68 3.47 -5.39
C ALA A 59 10.30 2.25 -4.55
N TYR A 60 10.70 1.07 -5.02
CA TYR A 60 10.59 -0.13 -4.21
C TYR A 60 11.57 -0.02 -3.03
N ILE A 61 11.05 -0.14 -1.81
CA ILE A 61 11.84 -0.20 -0.59
C ILE A 61 11.56 -1.56 0.05
N SER A 62 12.59 -2.39 0.20
CA SER A 62 12.40 -3.72 0.79
C SER A 62 12.03 -3.60 2.28
N PRO A 63 11.23 -4.52 2.84
CA PRO A 63 10.91 -4.53 4.26
C PRO A 63 12.17 -4.53 5.15
N GLU A 64 13.22 -5.25 4.73
CA GLU A 64 14.50 -5.33 5.42
C GLU A 64 15.24 -3.99 5.40
N SER A 65 15.19 -3.27 4.27
CA SER A 65 15.71 -1.90 4.16
C SER A 65 14.97 -0.95 5.10
N VAL A 66 13.64 -1.09 5.24
CA VAL A 66 12.86 -0.27 6.17
C VAL A 66 13.29 -0.52 7.62
N VAL A 67 13.40 -1.80 8.01
CA VAL A 67 13.79 -2.17 9.39
C VAL A 67 15.21 -1.75 9.72
N SER A 68 16.15 -1.92 8.78
CA SER A 68 17.54 -1.53 8.98
C SER A 68 17.73 0.00 9.04
N ALA A 69 16.94 0.76 8.28
CA ALA A 69 16.99 2.23 8.28
C ALA A 69 16.29 2.89 9.48
N ARG A 70 15.58 2.15 10.33
CA ARG A 70 14.95 2.71 11.53
C ARG A 70 16.01 3.17 12.53
N PRO A 71 15.90 4.39 13.08
CA PRO A 71 16.75 4.82 14.18
C PRO A 71 16.69 3.83 15.35
N LYS A 72 17.85 3.48 15.91
CA LYS A 72 17.98 2.55 17.05
C LYS A 72 18.49 3.29 18.29
N GLY A 73 18.24 2.70 19.46
CA GLY A 73 18.73 3.20 20.76
C GLY A 73 17.82 4.20 21.45
N SER A 74 18.23 4.68 22.61
CA SER A 74 17.42 5.53 23.52
C SER A 74 17.09 6.92 22.96
N ARG A 75 17.78 7.37 21.91
CA ARG A 75 17.52 8.63 21.19
C ARG A 75 16.75 8.45 19.89
N ALA A 76 16.20 7.26 19.61
CA ALA A 76 15.46 7.00 18.38
C ALA A 76 14.28 7.97 18.20
N GLU A 77 13.58 8.32 19.29
CA GLU A 77 12.46 9.27 19.25
C GLU A 77 12.92 10.68 18.81
N GLU A 78 14.04 11.15 19.34
CA GLU A 78 14.61 12.46 18.99
C GLU A 78 15.02 12.51 17.51
N ALA A 79 15.70 11.46 17.03
CA ALA A 79 16.09 11.32 15.63
C ALA A 79 14.88 11.29 14.69
N VAL A 80 13.80 10.58 15.05
CA VAL A 80 12.55 10.58 14.28
C VAL A 80 11.91 11.97 14.25
N ARG A 81 11.89 12.68 15.39
CA ARG A 81 11.31 14.02 15.49
C ARG A 81 12.09 15.05 14.66
N GLU A 82 13.41 14.98 14.67
CA GLU A 82 14.28 15.85 13.86
C GLU A 82 14.10 15.59 12.37
N MET A 83 14.15 14.32 11.94
CA MET A 83 13.87 13.94 10.56
C MET A 83 12.47 14.35 10.11
N GLY A 84 11.48 14.24 11.01
CA GLY A 84 10.10 14.65 10.76
C GLY A 84 10.00 16.15 10.48
N ARG A 85 10.60 16.99 11.35
CA ARG A 85 10.63 18.45 11.16
C ARG A 85 11.32 18.87 9.87
N GLY A 86 12.46 18.24 9.54
CA GLY A 86 13.16 18.52 8.28
C GLY A 86 12.31 18.17 7.05
N ARG A 87 11.54 17.08 7.08
CA ARG A 87 10.62 16.70 6.00
C ARG A 87 9.44 17.67 5.90
N GLU A 88 8.83 18.03 7.02
CA GLU A 88 7.74 19.00 7.08
C GLU A 88 8.14 20.34 6.47
N GLU A 89 9.36 20.80 6.76
CA GLU A 89 9.87 22.05 6.22
C GLU A 89 10.09 21.98 4.69
N VAL A 90 10.62 20.87 4.17
CA VAL A 90 10.78 20.64 2.73
C VAL A 90 9.43 20.58 2.02
N LEU A 91 8.45 19.89 2.59
CA LEU A 91 7.09 19.79 2.04
C LEU A 91 6.38 21.14 2.05
N SER A 92 6.49 21.88 3.16
CA SER A 92 5.90 23.23 3.29
C SER A 92 6.50 24.24 2.31
N ARG A 93 7.80 24.14 2.00
CA ARG A 93 8.46 24.99 1.00
C ARG A 93 8.02 24.66 -0.43
N ARG A 94 7.68 23.39 -0.72
CA ARG A 94 7.21 22.94 -2.04
C ARG A 94 5.74 23.27 -2.32
N GLN A 95 4.92 23.42 -1.28
CA GLN A 95 3.49 23.76 -1.39
C GLN A 95 3.20 25.27 -1.52
N ARG A 96 4.20 26.16 -1.45
CA ARG A 96 3.97 27.59 -1.68
C ARG A 96 3.84 27.85 -3.19
N PRO A 97 2.69 28.34 -3.69
CA PRO A 97 2.59 28.78 -5.07
C PRO A 97 3.51 29.99 -5.28
N ARG A 98 4.11 30.09 -6.47
CA ARG A 98 4.69 31.35 -6.96
C ARG A 98 3.59 32.32 -7.33
#